data_AF-A0A358PHR6-F1
#
_entry.id   AF-A0A358PHR6-F1
#
_cell.length_a   1.000
_cell.length_b   1.000
_cell.length_c   1.000
_cell.angle_alpha   90.00
_cell.angle_beta   90.00
_cell.angle_gamma   90.00
#
_symmetry.space_group_name_H-M   'P 1'
#
loop_
_entity.id
_entity.type
_entity.pdbx_description
1 polymer ?
#
loop_
_entity_poly.entity_id
_entity_poly.type
_entity_poly.pdbx_seq_one_letter_code
_entity_poly.pdbx_strand_id
1 'polypeptide(L)'
;KVIIETCLLTDEEKEKACRCAMAAGADFVKTSTGFSTGGATEHDVALMRSVVGDKLGVKASGGVRTPEDAEKFIAAGATRLGTSNGVKLLG
;
A
#
# COMPACT_ATOMS: atom_id res chain seq x y z
N LYS A 1 -6.74 -6.25 -7.44
CA LYS A 1 -5.78 -5.30 -6.80
C LYS A 1 -5.05 -4.48 -7.86
N VAL A 2 -4.95 -3.16 -7.71
CA VAL A 2 -4.28 -2.22 -8.63
C VAL A 2 -3.01 -1.69 -7.97
N ILE A 3 -1.84 -1.84 -8.61
CA ILE A 3 -0.57 -1.27 -8.12
C ILE A 3 -0.45 0.13 -8.71
N ILE A 4 -0.29 1.14 -7.87
CA ILE A 4 -0.19 2.54 -8.32
C ILE A 4 1.26 3.04 -8.43
N GLU A 5 2.22 2.29 -7.89
CA GLU A 5 3.66 2.60 -7.88
C GLU A 5 3.97 3.97 -7.28
N THR A 6 3.69 4.10 -5.98
CA THR A 6 3.70 5.38 -5.24
C THR A 6 4.99 6.17 -5.34
N CYS A 7 6.14 5.51 -5.51
CA CYS A 7 7.45 6.16 -5.63
C CYS A 7 7.62 7.02 -6.89
N LEU A 8 6.70 6.93 -7.86
CA LEU A 8 6.72 7.71 -9.11
C LEU A 8 5.61 8.76 -9.16
N LEU A 9 4.77 8.85 -8.14
CA LEU A 9 3.58 9.70 -8.13
C LEU A 9 3.68 10.78 -7.05
N THR A 10 3.14 11.95 -7.35
CA THR A 10 2.78 12.96 -6.35
C THR A 10 1.60 12.50 -5.51
N ASP A 11 1.35 13.14 -4.38
CA ASP A 11 0.21 12.79 -3.53
C ASP A 11 -1.14 13.00 -4.24
N GLU A 12 -1.27 14.07 -5.02
CA GLU A 12 -2.47 14.34 -5.84
C GLU A 12 -2.71 13.23 -6.88
N GLU A 13 -1.64 12.71 -7.49
CA GLU A 13 -1.73 11.59 -8.43
C GLU A 13 -2.07 10.28 -7.73
N LYS A 14 -1.53 10.03 -6.53
CA LYS A 14 -1.89 8.85 -5.72
C LYS A 14 -3.37 8.87 -5.37
N GLU A 15 -3.92 10.02 -4.98
CA GLU A 15 -5.35 10.16 -4.70
C GLU A 15 -6.19 9.86 -5.95
N LYS A 16 -5.85 10.47 -7.09
CA LYS A 16 -6.54 10.24 -8.36
C LYS A 16 -6.49 8.78 -8.76
N ALA A 17 -5.33 8.14 -8.69
CA ALA A 17 -5.16 6.72 -8.99
C ALA A 17 -6.02 5.83 -8.09
N CYS A 18 -6.11 6.14 -6.79
CA CYS A 18 -6.99 5.42 -5.85
C CYS A 18 -8.47 5.58 -6.20
N ARG A 19 -8.92 6.81 -6.52
CA ARG A 19 -10.31 7.06 -6.95
C ARG A 19 -10.64 6.35 -8.25
N CYS A 20 -9.73 6.34 -9.23
CA CYS A 20 -9.88 5.59 -10.47
C CYS A 20 -9.98 4.08 -10.22
N ALA A 21 -9.12 3.51 -9.38
CA ALA A 21 -9.17 2.10 -9.02
C ALA A 21 -10.51 1.73 -8.35
N MET A 22 -11.00 2.58 -7.44
CA MET A 22 -12.30 2.39 -6.80
C MET A 22 -13.46 2.50 -7.81
N ALA A 23 -13.45 3.48 -8.70
CA ALA A 23 -14.47 3.63 -9.74
C ALA A 23 -14.49 2.46 -10.73
N ALA A 24 -13.32 1.85 -11.00
CA ALA A 24 -13.19 0.65 -11.81
C ALA A 24 -13.58 -0.65 -11.10
N GLY A 25 -13.99 -0.59 -9.82
CA GLY A 25 -14.43 -1.76 -9.05
C GLY A 25 -13.29 -2.67 -8.58
N ALA A 26 -12.07 -2.14 -8.40
CA ALA A 26 -10.99 -2.92 -7.81
C ALA A 26 -11.27 -3.21 -6.32
N ASP A 27 -10.81 -4.37 -5.82
CA ASP A 27 -10.96 -4.71 -4.40
C ASP A 27 -9.85 -4.11 -3.50
N PHE A 28 -8.70 -3.80 -4.10
CA PHE A 28 -7.52 -3.31 -3.39
C PHE A 28 -6.74 -2.32 -4.23
N VAL A 29 -6.15 -1.33 -3.55
CA VAL A 29 -5.01 -0.55 -4.05
C VAL A 29 -3.71 -1.04 -3.40
N LYS A 30 -2.61 -1.06 -4.14
CA LYS A 30 -1.29 -1.56 -3.70
C LYS A 30 -0.23 -0.51 -3.96
N THR A 31 0.65 -0.29 -2.98
CA THR A 31 1.66 0.79 -3.03
C THR A 31 2.62 0.60 -4.21
N SER A 32 3.38 -0.50 -4.23
CA SER A 32 4.58 -0.59 -5.08
C SER A 32 4.75 -1.96 -5.72
N THR A 33 5.45 -2.06 -6.85
CA THR A 33 5.78 -3.37 -7.45
C THR A 33 6.87 -4.09 -6.66
N GLY A 34 7.82 -3.33 -6.11
CA GLY A 34 9.08 -3.83 -5.54
C GLY A 34 10.26 -3.80 -6.52
N PHE A 35 10.07 -3.27 -7.73
CA PHE A 35 11.09 -3.21 -8.79
C PHE A 35 11.47 -1.78 -9.20
N SER A 36 10.80 -0.77 -8.65
CA SER A 36 11.08 0.64 -8.90
C SER A 36 12.02 1.24 -7.84
N THR A 37 12.13 2.56 -7.78
CA THR A 37 13.05 3.32 -6.93
C THR A 37 12.67 3.33 -5.45
N GLY A 38 11.43 2.96 -5.09
CA GLY A 38 10.95 2.98 -3.72
C GLY A 38 9.85 1.95 -3.43
N GLY A 39 9.68 1.64 -2.15
CA GLY A 39 8.63 0.77 -1.62
C GLY A 39 7.47 1.54 -0.99
N ALA A 40 6.71 0.85 -0.13
CA ALA A 40 5.68 1.45 0.70
C ALA A 40 6.30 2.39 1.74
N THR A 41 5.60 3.49 2.02
CA THR A 41 5.84 4.37 3.17
C THR A 41 4.58 4.47 4.03
N GLU A 42 4.70 4.80 5.31
CA GLU A 42 3.55 4.99 6.20
C GLU A 42 2.62 6.09 5.68
N HIS A 43 3.22 7.19 5.17
CA HIS A 43 2.51 8.30 4.53
C HIS A 43 1.66 7.83 3.34
N ASP A 44 2.26 7.07 2.40
CA ASP A 44 1.53 6.58 1.23
C ASP A 44 0.35 5.68 1.63
N VAL A 45 0.56 4.79 2.61
CA VAL A 45 -0.49 3.89 3.08
C VAL A 45 -1.63 4.66 3.73
N ALA A 46 -1.32 5.65 4.57
CA ALA A 46 -2.31 6.50 5.22
C ALA A 46 -3.09 7.35 4.21
N LEU A 47 -2.41 7.93 3.21
CA LEU A 47 -3.05 8.67 2.12
C LEU A 47 -3.97 7.77 1.29
N MET A 48 -3.51 6.58 0.89
CA MET A 48 -4.34 5.64 0.14
C MET A 48 -5.57 5.22 0.97
N ARG A 49 -5.40 4.97 2.27
CA ARG A 49 -6.50 4.64 3.19
C ARG A 49 -7.51 5.79 3.30
N SER A 50 -7.05 7.03 3.47
CA SER A 50 -7.95 8.18 3.61
C SER A 50 -8.83 8.37 2.37
N VAL A 51 -8.31 8.04 1.17
CA VAL A 51 -9.04 8.17 -0.10
C VAL A 51 -10.04 7.03 -0.30
N VAL A 52 -9.64 5.78 -0.06
CA VAL A 52 -10.50 4.62 -0.36
C VAL A 52 -11.49 4.28 0.76
N GLY A 53 -11.27 4.80 1.98
CA GLY A 53 -12.07 4.48 3.17
C GLY A 53 -12.17 2.97 3.35
N ASP A 54 -13.30 2.46 3.85
CA ASP A 54 -13.51 1.01 4.03
C ASP A 54 -13.97 0.29 2.75
N LYS A 55 -14.07 1.00 1.61
CA LYS A 55 -14.59 0.42 0.36
C LYS A 55 -13.59 -0.52 -0.31
N LEU A 56 -12.30 -0.20 -0.21
CA LEU A 56 -11.21 -1.03 -0.73
C LEU A 56 -10.22 -1.38 0.39
N GLY A 57 -9.55 -2.51 0.23
CA GLY A 57 -8.36 -2.80 1.01
C GLY A 57 -7.14 -2.01 0.52
N VAL A 58 -6.20 -1.78 1.43
CA VAL A 58 -4.90 -1.15 1.13
C VAL A 58 -3.81 -2.20 1.35
N LYS A 59 -3.02 -2.46 0.31
CA LYS A 59 -1.89 -3.41 0.36
C LYS A 59 -0.55 -2.68 0.36
N ALA A 60 0.16 -2.69 1.49
CA ALA A 60 1.53 -2.23 1.57
C ALA A 60 2.48 -3.29 1.01
N SER A 61 3.37 -2.92 0.08
CA SER A 61 4.41 -3.82 -0.44
C SER A 61 5.65 -3.10 -0.91
N GLY A 62 6.79 -3.77 -0.78
CA GLY A 62 8.12 -3.17 -0.96
C GLY A 62 8.52 -2.50 0.35
N GLY A 63 9.48 -3.07 1.08
CA GLY A 63 9.96 -2.51 2.36
C GLY A 63 9.37 -3.15 3.63
N VAL A 64 8.46 -4.11 3.54
CA VAL A 64 7.99 -4.87 4.72
C VAL A 64 8.98 -5.99 5.05
N ARG A 65 9.96 -5.75 5.93
CA ARG A 65 11.06 -6.70 6.20
C ARG A 65 11.06 -7.25 7.62
N THR A 66 10.54 -6.50 8.58
CA THR A 66 10.48 -6.90 10.00
C THR A 66 9.05 -6.85 10.55
N PRO A 67 8.77 -7.50 11.70
CA PRO A 67 7.49 -7.36 12.38
C PRO A 67 7.13 -5.90 12.67
N GLU A 68 8.10 -5.07 13.03
CA GLU A 68 7.89 -3.65 13.31
C GLU A 68 7.48 -2.87 12.04
N ASP A 69 8.05 -3.19 10.88
CA ASP A 69 7.59 -2.62 9.60
C ASP A 69 6.13 -3.02 9.34
N ALA A 70 5.79 -4.29 9.59
CA ALA A 70 4.44 -4.79 9.40
C ALA A 70 3.43 -4.07 10.29
N GLU A 71 3.74 -3.89 11.57
CA GLU A 71 2.91 -3.15 12.54
C GLU A 71 2.70 -1.69 12.12
N LYS A 72 3.76 -1.00 11.68
CA LYS A 72 3.67 0.37 11.17
C LYS A 72 2.71 0.51 10.00
N PHE A 73 2.82 -0.38 9.01
CA PHE A 73 1.93 -0.33 7.85
C PHE A 73 0.48 -0.68 8.20
N ILE A 74 0.27 -1.62 9.12
CA ILE A 74 -1.08 -1.94 9.63
C ILE A 74 -1.67 -0.72 10.37
N ALA A 75 -0.89 -0.09 11.24
CA ALA A 75 -1.30 1.12 11.96
C ALA A 75 -1.61 2.29 11.01
N ALA A 76 -0.85 2.43 9.92
CA ALA A 76 -1.13 3.40 8.86
C ALA A 76 -2.40 3.08 8.03
N GLY A 77 -2.99 1.90 8.19
CA GLY A 77 -4.26 1.52 7.56
C GLY A 77 -4.18 0.42 6.51
N ALA A 78 -3.02 -0.24 6.34
CA ALA A 78 -2.92 -1.41 5.48
C ALA A 78 -3.73 -2.59 6.04
N THR A 79 -4.49 -3.24 5.17
CA THR A 79 -5.26 -4.46 5.49
C THR A 79 -4.64 -5.72 4.86
N ARG A 80 -3.55 -5.55 4.10
CA ARG A 80 -2.78 -6.64 3.52
C ARG A 80 -1.32 -6.24 3.41
N LEU A 81 -0.41 -7.16 3.71
CA LEU A 81 1.03 -6.96 3.51
C LEU A 81 1.52 -7.78 2.33
N GLY A 82 2.45 -7.24 1.55
CA GLY A 82 3.16 -7.91 0.47
C GLY A 82 4.65 -7.96 0.76
N THR A 83 5.15 -9.14 1.12
CA THR A 83 6.56 -9.38 1.45
C THR A 83 6.99 -10.77 0.99
N SER A 84 8.28 -10.95 0.71
CA SER A 84 8.94 -12.25 0.58
C SER A 84 9.47 -12.78 1.92
N ASN A 85 9.49 -11.96 2.98
CA ASN A 85 10.01 -12.31 4.30
C ASN A 85 8.92 -12.87 5.23
N GLY A 86 7.84 -13.43 4.69
CA GLY A 86 6.64 -13.78 5.46
C GLY A 86 6.91 -14.67 6.66
N VAL A 87 7.76 -15.70 6.52
CA VAL A 87 8.13 -16.60 7.62
C VAL A 87 8.82 -15.84 8.76
N LYS A 88 9.78 -14.97 8.42
CA LYS A 88 10.53 -14.16 9.39
C LYS A 88 9.63 -13.17 10.16
N LEU A 89 8.51 -12.76 9.57
CA LEU A 89 7.55 -11.88 10.26
C LEU A 89 6.76 -12.60 11.36
N LEU A 90 6.70 -13.93 11.33
CA LEU A 90 5.89 -14.73 12.24
C LEU A 90 6.69 -15.34 13.41
N GLY A 91 8.02 -15.21 13.41
CA GLY A 91 8.93 -15.88 14.34
C GLY A 91 9.69 -17.01 13.67
#